data_AF-A0A952UV20-F1
#
_entry.id   AF-A0A952UV20-F1
#
_cell.length_a   1.000
_cell.length_b   1.000
_cell.length_c   1.000
_cell.angle_alpha   90.00
_cell.angle_beta   90.00
_cell.angle_gamma   90.00
#
_symmetry.space_group_name_H-M   'P 1'
#
loop_
_entity.id
_entity.type
_entity.pdbx_description
1 polymer ?
#
loop_
_entity_poly.entity_id
_entity_poly.type
_entity_poly.pdbx_seq_one_letter_code
_entity_poly.pdbx_strand_id
1 'polypeptide(L)'
;MPNPQKPTSELVEVTQFEAIVPRGTRQVSWLWRRAPRDGWQHLAALPGAEVERLEPSPQVVWESRVRVTLPYGSWLMRVESRPGKPEVKSALEHLMGARRTAPRRVIRRYFRVGRRGRLVPVPSE
;
A
#
# COMPACT_ATOMS: atom_id res chain seq x y z
N MET A 1 14.54 -39.67 -12.36
CA MET A 1 14.99 -38.27 -12.28
C MET A 1 13.96 -37.48 -11.47
N PRO A 2 14.32 -36.80 -10.38
CA PRO A 2 13.36 -36.00 -9.62
C PRO A 2 12.92 -34.80 -10.48
N ASN A 3 11.61 -34.67 -10.66
CA ASN A 3 10.98 -33.57 -11.39
C ASN A 3 11.31 -32.24 -10.67
N PRO A 4 11.84 -31.20 -11.34
CA PRO A 4 12.08 -29.93 -10.67
C PRO A 4 10.74 -29.37 -10.19
N GLN A 5 10.51 -29.40 -8.88
CA GLN A 5 9.34 -28.81 -8.26
C GLN A 5 9.29 -27.34 -8.67
N LYS A 6 8.27 -26.97 -9.46
CA LYS A 6 8.04 -25.57 -9.81
C LYS A 6 7.90 -24.78 -8.51
N PRO A 7 8.57 -23.63 -8.36
CA PRO A 7 8.35 -22.79 -7.19
C PRO A 7 6.85 -22.52 -7.07
N THR A 8 6.29 -22.61 -5.87
CA THR A 8 4.87 -22.36 -5.58
C THR A 8 4.64 -21.00 -4.93
N SER A 9 5.72 -20.29 -4.65
CA SER A 9 5.78 -19.00 -3.98
C SER A 9 6.79 -18.08 -4.67
N GLU A 10 6.70 -16.80 -4.34
CA GLU A 10 7.54 -15.74 -4.88
C GLU A 10 7.94 -14.78 -3.78
N LEU A 11 9.18 -14.26 -3.85
CA LEU A 11 9.58 -13.15 -3.01
C LEU A 11 8.92 -11.86 -3.53
N VAL A 12 8.14 -11.23 -2.67
CA VAL A 12 7.53 -9.93 -2.94
C VAL A 12 8.28 -8.88 -2.13
N GLU A 13 8.83 -7.89 -2.83
CA GLU A 13 9.43 -6.70 -2.24
C GLU A 13 8.56 -5.48 -2.55
N VAL A 14 8.16 -4.75 -1.50
CA VAL A 14 7.40 -3.51 -1.64
C VAL A 14 7.87 -2.46 -0.65
N THR A 15 7.68 -1.20 -1.02
CA THR A 15 7.93 -0.06 -0.13
C THR A 15 6.64 0.45 0.49
N GLN A 16 6.70 0.72 1.79
CA GLN A 16 5.71 1.47 2.55
C GLN A 16 6.36 2.76 3.04
N PHE A 17 5.60 3.86 3.02
CA PHE A 17 6.14 5.15 3.46
C PHE A 17 5.04 6.11 3.89
N GLU A 18 5.46 7.14 4.60
CA GLU A 18 4.72 8.38 4.76
C GLU A 18 5.59 9.55 4.34
N ALA A 19 5.03 10.45 3.53
CA ALA A 19 5.72 11.63 3.04
C ALA A 19 4.86 12.88 3.21
N ILE A 20 5.51 14.00 3.48
CA ILE A 20 4.94 15.34 3.46
C ILE A 20 4.69 15.73 2.01
N VAL A 21 3.46 16.14 1.72
CA VAL A 21 3.04 16.62 0.41
C VAL A 21 2.27 17.93 0.59
N PRO A 22 2.05 18.73 -0.47
CA PRO A 22 1.19 19.90 -0.35
C PRO A 22 -0.16 19.52 0.29
N ARG A 23 -0.55 20.25 1.33
CA ARG A 23 -1.83 20.10 2.06
C ARG A 23 -1.94 18.86 2.97
N GLY A 24 -0.84 18.20 3.33
CA GLY A 24 -0.84 17.16 4.37
C GLY A 24 0.19 16.06 4.15
N THR A 25 -0.19 14.81 4.43
CA THR A 25 0.70 13.64 4.26
C THR A 25 0.14 12.62 3.28
N ARG A 26 1.02 12.04 2.48
CA ARG A 26 0.78 10.89 1.61
C ARG A 26 1.34 9.65 2.28
N GLN A 27 0.49 8.66 2.50
CA GLN A 27 0.87 7.38 3.09
C GLN A 27 0.59 6.25 2.11
N VAL A 28 1.54 5.33 1.99
CA VAL A 28 1.41 4.10 1.20
C VAL A 28 1.61 2.91 2.12
N SER A 29 0.63 2.01 2.13
CA SER A 29 0.66 0.74 2.85
C SER A 29 0.25 -0.41 1.95
N TRP A 30 0.67 -1.62 2.30
CA TRP A 30 0.35 -2.84 1.55
C TRP A 30 -0.37 -3.83 2.45
N LEU A 31 -1.49 -4.34 1.93
CA LEU A 31 -2.26 -5.42 2.55
C LEU A 31 -2.17 -6.68 1.67
N TRP A 32 -2.34 -7.84 2.30
CA TRP A 32 -2.34 -9.15 1.66
C TRP A 32 -3.57 -9.96 2.09
N ARG A 33 -4.03 -10.84 1.21
CA ARG A 33 -4.94 -11.95 1.55
C ARG A 33 -4.64 -13.15 0.65
N ARG A 34 -4.86 -14.37 1.14
CA ARG A 34 -4.59 -15.59 0.36
C ARG A 34 -5.66 -15.80 -0.72
N ALA A 35 -6.93 -15.70 -0.35
CA ALA A 35 -8.09 -15.86 -1.23
C ALA A 35 -9.04 -14.65 -1.15
N PRO A 36 -9.95 -14.46 -2.12
CA PRO A 36 -10.87 -13.31 -2.15
C PRO A 36 -11.78 -13.18 -0.91
N ARG A 37 -12.11 -14.29 -0.26
CA ARG A 37 -12.99 -14.34 0.91
C ARG A 37 -12.26 -14.11 2.24
N ASP A 38 -10.93 -14.08 2.22
CA ASP A 38 -10.15 -13.87 3.43
C ASP A 38 -10.09 -12.38 3.79
N GLY A 39 -9.90 -12.11 5.08
CA GLY A 39 -9.64 -10.77 5.58
C GLY A 39 -8.28 -10.23 5.09
N TRP A 40 -8.24 -8.92 4.83
CA TRP A 40 -6.99 -8.23 4.51
C TRP A 40 -6.10 -8.11 5.76
N GLN A 41 -4.84 -8.49 5.62
CA GLN A 41 -3.82 -8.40 6.66
C GLN A 41 -2.70 -7.46 6.23
N HIS A 42 -2.07 -6.75 7.15
CA HIS A 42 -0.90 -5.92 6.84
C HIS A 42 0.27 -6.79 6.39
N LEU A 43 0.87 -6.46 5.25
CA LEU A 43 1.97 -7.25 4.69
C LEU A 43 3.16 -7.35 5.65
N ALA A 44 3.46 -6.25 6.35
CA ALA A 44 4.54 -6.17 7.33
C ALA A 44 4.28 -6.98 8.62
N ALA A 45 3.05 -7.41 8.85
CA ALA A 45 2.66 -8.20 10.02
C ALA A 45 2.58 -9.70 9.71
N LEU A 46 2.86 -10.12 8.46
CA LEU A 46 2.82 -11.53 8.10
C LEU A 46 3.99 -12.30 8.73
N PRO A 47 3.78 -13.56 9.13
CA PRO A 47 4.88 -14.43 9.51
C PRO A 47 5.92 -14.54 8.39
N GLY A 48 7.20 -14.33 8.72
CA GLY A 48 8.30 -14.36 7.75
C GLY A 48 8.43 -13.11 6.89
N ALA A 49 7.73 -12.01 7.22
CA ALA A 49 8.01 -10.71 6.62
C ALA A 49 9.28 -10.11 7.25
N GLU A 50 10.22 -9.71 6.39
CA GLU A 50 11.39 -8.92 6.75
C GLU A 50 11.08 -7.44 6.50
N VAL A 51 11.26 -6.62 7.53
CA VAL A 51 11.00 -5.18 7.45
C VAL A 51 12.30 -4.43 7.69
N GLU A 52 12.77 -3.74 6.67
CA GLU A 52 13.98 -2.92 6.69
C GLU A 52 13.56 -1.44 6.71
N ARG A 53 13.90 -0.72 7.78
CA ARG A 53 13.75 0.74 7.83
C ARG A 53 14.78 1.36 6.90
N LEU A 54 14.34 2.15 5.93
CA LEU A 54 15.23 2.84 5.00
C LEU A 54 15.56 4.25 5.53
N GLU A 55 16.69 4.79 5.10
CA GLU A 55 17.02 6.20 5.29
C GLU A 55 16.00 7.05 4.51
N PRO A 56 15.22 7.90 5.18
CA PRO A 56 14.17 8.65 4.51
C PRO A 56 14.74 9.70 3.56
N SER A 57 14.25 9.72 2.33
CA SER A 57 14.51 10.81 1.38
C SER A 57 13.92 12.14 1.90
N PRO A 58 14.34 13.31 1.36
CA PRO A 58 13.74 14.59 1.72
C PRO A 58 12.21 14.55 1.58
N GLN A 59 11.51 15.15 2.55
CA GLN A 59 10.05 15.14 2.68
C GLN A 59 9.43 13.79 3.06
N VAL A 60 10.20 12.71 3.18
CA VAL A 60 9.71 11.42 3.69
C VAL A 60 9.83 11.41 5.22
N VAL A 61 8.72 11.18 5.92
CA VAL A 61 8.67 11.06 7.38
C VAL A 61 9.25 9.72 7.80
N TRP A 62 8.90 8.67 7.06
CA TRP A 62 9.44 7.34 7.23
C TRP A 62 9.28 6.51 5.96
N GLU A 63 10.21 5.58 5.76
CA GLU A 63 10.19 4.62 4.67
C GLU A 63 10.63 3.25 5.18
N SER A 64 9.97 2.21 4.69
CA SER A 64 10.34 0.83 5.01
C SER A 64 10.16 -0.05 3.79
N ARG A 65 11.16 -0.89 3.55
CA ARG A 65 11.07 -1.97 2.58
C ARG A 65 10.58 -3.22 3.30
N VAL A 66 9.55 -3.85 2.75
CA VAL A 66 8.98 -5.10 3.24
C VAL A 66 9.27 -6.18 2.21
N ARG A 67 9.95 -7.25 2.64
CA ARG A 67 10.22 -8.45 1.84
C ARG A 67 9.48 -9.63 2.46
N VAL A 68 8.67 -10.33 1.67
CA VAL A 68 7.93 -11.50 2.16
C VAL A 68 7.71 -12.51 1.05
N THR A 69 7.85 -13.80 1.37
CA THR A 69 7.56 -14.88 0.42
C THR A 69 6.07 -15.19 0.44
N LEU A 70 5.40 -15.04 -0.71
CA LEU A 70 3.96 -15.25 -0.83
C LEU A 70 3.62 -16.35 -1.85
N PRO A 71 2.57 -17.16 -1.61
CA PRO A 71 2.09 -18.12 -2.59
C PRO A 71 1.62 -17.44 -3.88
N TYR A 72 1.81 -18.12 -5.02
CA TYR A 72 1.24 -17.67 -6.28
C TYR A 72 -0.28 -17.54 -6.21
N GLY A 73 -0.80 -16.54 -6.90
CA GLY A 73 -2.22 -16.19 -6.86
C GLY A 73 -2.64 -15.47 -5.58
N SER A 74 -1.76 -15.25 -4.60
CA SER A 74 -2.07 -14.36 -3.48
C SER A 74 -2.50 -12.99 -3.96
N TRP A 75 -3.35 -12.32 -3.16
CA TRP A 75 -3.79 -10.97 -3.43
C TRP A 75 -2.98 -9.96 -2.65
N LEU A 76 -2.67 -8.84 -3.29
CA LEU A 76 -2.08 -7.67 -2.66
C LEU A 76 -2.95 -6.45 -2.95
N MET A 77 -3.06 -5.58 -1.97
CA MET A 77 -3.71 -4.28 -2.12
C MET A 77 -2.75 -3.20 -1.67
N ARG A 78 -2.39 -2.31 -2.61
CA ARG A 78 -1.72 -1.06 -2.30
C ARG A 78 -2.77 -0.03 -1.91
N VAL A 79 -2.69 0.44 -0.68
CA VAL A 79 -3.54 1.52 -0.16
C VAL A 79 -2.73 2.79 -0.11
N GLU A 80 -3.11 3.77 -0.93
CA GLU A 80 -2.54 5.11 -0.91
C GLU A 80 -3.55 6.08 -0.31
N SER A 81 -3.18 6.70 0.79
CA SER A 81 -3.96 7.73 1.47
C SER A 81 -3.27 9.07 1.26
N ARG A 82 -3.94 10.04 0.64
CA ARG A 82 -3.35 11.36 0.33
C ARG A 82 -4.36 12.48 0.54
N PRO A 83 -3.93 13.74 0.66
CA PRO A 83 -4.87 14.87 0.73
C PRO A 83 -5.78 14.90 -0.51
N GLY A 84 -7.08 15.13 -0.29
CA GLY A 84 -8.06 15.31 -1.35
C GLY A 84 -7.96 16.70 -1.99
N LYS A 85 -8.84 16.95 -2.96
CA LYS A 85 -8.98 18.29 -3.51
C LYS A 85 -9.57 19.21 -2.43
N PRO A 86 -9.12 20.47 -2.34
CA PRO A 86 -9.79 21.44 -1.48
C PRO A 86 -11.24 21.61 -1.95
N GLU A 87 -12.17 21.60 -1.00
CA GLU A 87 -13.54 22.01 -1.27
C GLU A 87 -13.57 23.53 -1.45
N VAL A 88 -14.35 23.99 -2.43
CA VAL A 88 -14.62 25.42 -2.60
C VAL A 88 -15.51 25.84 -1.43
N LYS A 89 -14.98 26.64 -0.53
CA LYS A 89 -15.74 27.17 0.61
C LYS A 89 -16.39 28.49 0.23
N SER A 90 -17.61 28.69 0.67
CA SER A 90 -18.23 30.00 0.71
C SER A 90 -17.48 30.92 1.71
N ALA A 91 -17.64 32.23 1.54
CA ALA A 91 -17.04 33.21 2.46
C ALA A 91 -17.49 32.99 3.92
N LEU A 92 -18.76 32.60 4.12
CA LEU A 92 -19.32 32.31 5.44
C LEU A 92 -18.67 31.05 6.07
N GLU A 93 -18.48 29.99 5.30
CA GLU A 93 -17.80 28.76 5.78
C GLU A 93 -16.32 29.00 6.12
N HIS A 94 -15.68 29.94 5.43
CA HIS A 94 -14.31 30.35 5.72
C HIS A 94 -14.22 31.03 7.10
N LEU A 95 -15.15 31.94 7.39
CA LEU A 95 -15.23 32.65 8.67
C LEU A 95 -15.65 31.74 9.83
N MET A 96 -16.52 30.76 9.57
CA MET A 96 -16.98 29.78 10.55
C MET A 96 -15.93 28.71 10.94
N GLY A 97 -14.75 28.71 10.31
CA GLY A 97 -13.66 27.81 10.67
C GLY A 97 -13.95 26.31 10.42
N ALA A 98 -15.00 25.98 9.67
CA ALA A 98 -15.40 24.61 9.43
C ALA A 98 -14.30 23.86 8.66
N ARG A 99 -13.70 22.84 9.29
CA ARG A 99 -12.63 21.93 8.82
C ARG A 99 -11.45 22.60 8.08
N ARG A 100 -10.34 22.82 8.79
CA ARG A 100 -9.07 23.31 8.19
C ARG A 100 -8.39 22.30 7.25
N THR A 101 -8.68 21.01 7.38
CA THR A 101 -7.97 19.94 6.66
C THR A 101 -8.82 19.42 5.50
N ALA A 102 -8.22 19.35 4.29
CA ALA A 102 -8.88 18.74 3.13
C ALA A 102 -9.25 17.27 3.44
N PRO A 103 -10.42 16.79 2.98
CA PRO A 103 -10.81 15.40 3.18
C PRO A 103 -9.76 14.48 2.55
N ARG A 104 -9.43 13.36 3.21
CA ARG A 104 -8.44 12.41 2.69
C ARG A 104 -9.04 11.63 1.53
N ARG A 105 -8.26 11.45 0.46
CA ARG A 105 -8.58 10.55 -0.64
C ARG A 105 -7.80 9.25 -0.46
N VAL A 106 -8.52 8.13 -0.41
CA VAL A 106 -7.95 6.79 -0.40
C VAL A 106 -8.04 6.19 -1.79
N ILE A 107 -6.92 5.71 -2.31
CA ILE A 107 -6.82 5.01 -3.60
C ILE A 107 -6.36 3.59 -3.30
N ARG A 108 -7.13 2.61 -3.77
CA ARG A 108 -6.81 1.18 -3.66
C ARG A 108 -6.43 0.66 -5.03
N ARG A 109 -5.33 -0.08 -5.11
CA ARG A 109 -4.92 -0.81 -6.31
C ARG A 109 -4.69 -2.27 -5.93
N TYR A 110 -5.28 -3.17 -6.71
CA TYR A 110 -5.25 -4.60 -6.43
C TYR A 110 -4.26 -5.29 -7.38
N PHE A 111 -3.56 -6.29 -6.86
CA PHE A 111 -2.58 -7.07 -7.58
C PHE A 111 -2.70 -8.55 -7.21
N ARG A 112 -2.29 -9.42 -8.12
CA ARG A 112 -2.05 -10.83 -7.88
C ARG A 112 -0.56 -11.13 -7.94
N VAL A 113 -0.08 -11.98 -7.04
CA VAL A 113 1.29 -12.51 -7.09
C VAL A 113 1.38 -13.50 -8.26
N GLY A 114 2.03 -13.07 -9.33
CA GLY A 114 2.33 -13.87 -10.51
C GLY A 114 3.66 -14.61 -10.38
N ARG A 115 4.03 -15.31 -11.45
CA ARG A 115 5.33 -16.00 -11.54
C ARG A 115 6.46 -15.02 -11.88
N ARG A 116 7.70 -15.39 -11.53
CA ARG A 116 8.94 -14.66 -11.89
C ARG A 116 8.96 -13.25 -11.30
N GLY A 117 8.55 -13.10 -10.05
CA GLY A 117 8.59 -11.84 -9.31
C GLY A 117 7.58 -10.78 -9.78
N ARG A 118 6.59 -11.14 -10.61
CA ARG A 118 5.66 -10.16 -11.19
C ARG A 118 4.41 -9.97 -10.33
N LEU A 119 4.12 -8.71 -9.99
CA LEU A 119 2.80 -8.31 -9.51
C LEU A 119 1.90 -7.97 -10.70
N VAL A 120 0.82 -8.75 -10.89
CA VAL A 120 -0.12 -8.55 -11.99
C VAL A 120 -1.26 -7.65 -11.50
N PRO A 121 -1.47 -6.45 -12.07
CA PRO A 121 -2.57 -5.58 -11.69
C PRO A 121 -3.91 -6.24 -12.01
N VAL A 122 -4.87 -6.08 -11.11
CA VAL A 122 -6.25 -6.56 -11.27
C VAL A 122 -7.18 -5.35 -11.26
N PRO A 123 -8.24 -5.34 -12.10
CA PRO A 123 -9.29 -4.33 -11.98
C PRO A 123 -9.81 -4.25 -10.55
N SER A 124 -10.12 -3.03 -10.10
CA SER A 124 -10.71 -2.80 -8.79
C SER A 124 -12.01 -3.60 -8.65
N GLU A 125 -12.08 -4.41 -7.59
CA GLU A 125 -13.32 -5.05 -7.12
C GLU A 125 -14.38 -4.00 -6.73
#